data_AF-A0AA86W405-F1
#
_entry.id   AF-A0AA86W405-F1
#
_cell.length_a   1.000
_cell.length_b   1.000
_cell.length_c   1.000
_cell.angle_alpha   90.00
_cell.angle_beta   90.00
_cell.angle_gamma   90.00
#
_symmetry.space_group_name_H-M   'P 1'
#
loop_
_entity.id
_entity.type
_entity.pdbx_description
1 polymer ?
#
loop_
_entity_poly.entity_id
_entity_poly.type
_entity_poly.pdbx_seq_one_letter_code
_entity_poly.pdbx_strand_id
1 'polypeptide(L)'
;RVEGVGVVDVKEVINRGLSGPMLRASGIQWDLRQEEFDWEVQWQKEGDSLARYLVRIGEMVESIKIIQQALEGLPGGPYENLEIRYFDREKEPE
;
A
#
# COMPACT_ATOMS: atom_id res chain seq x y z
N ARG A 1 -25.70 6.90 -3.28
CA ARG A 1 -25.51 8.26 -2.72
C ARG A 1 -24.36 9.01 -3.37
N VAL A 2 -23.18 8.40 -3.54
CA VAL A 2 -21.98 9.08 -4.07
C VAL A 2 -21.56 8.63 -5.47
N GLU A 3 -22.26 7.66 -6.04
CA GLU A 3 -22.07 7.20 -7.42
C GLU A 3 -22.40 8.33 -8.40
N GLY A 4 -21.54 8.54 -9.40
CA GLY A 4 -21.65 9.60 -10.40
C GLY A 4 -21.35 11.02 -9.89
N VAL A 5 -20.95 11.18 -8.62
CA VAL A 5 -20.70 12.52 -8.03
C VAL A 5 -19.21 12.86 -8.11
N GLY A 6 -18.89 14.04 -8.66
CA GLY A 6 -17.52 14.55 -8.73
C GLY A 6 -16.62 13.68 -9.60
N VAL A 7 -17.14 13.30 -10.78
CA VAL A 7 -16.41 12.58 -11.84
C VAL A 7 -15.28 13.47 -12.35
N VAL A 8 -14.08 12.90 -12.45
CA VAL A 8 -12.91 13.57 -13.04
C VAL A 8 -12.36 12.67 -14.14
N ASP A 9 -12.14 13.24 -15.32
CA ASP A 9 -11.55 12.51 -16.45
C ASP A 9 -10.02 12.41 -16.31
N VAL A 10 -9.42 11.40 -16.94
CA VAL A 10 -7.96 11.19 -17.01
C VAL A 10 -7.22 12.46 -17.43
N LYS A 11 -7.72 13.19 -18.43
CA LYS A 11 -7.07 14.42 -18.90
C LYS A 11 -7.09 15.51 -17.85
N GLU A 12 -8.20 15.65 -17.13
CA GLU A 12 -8.31 16.62 -16.05
C GLU A 12 -7.41 16.27 -14.87
N VAL A 13 -7.30 14.99 -14.52
CA VAL A 13 -6.37 14.50 -13.49
C VAL A 13 -4.94 14.92 -13.80
N ILE A 14 -4.48 14.66 -15.03
CA ILE A 14 -3.10 14.98 -15.45
C ILE A 14 -2.90 16.50 -15.51
N ASN A 15 -3.81 17.24 -16.14
CA ASN A 15 -3.67 18.69 -16.31
C ASN A 15 -3.73 19.46 -14.99
N ARG A 16 -4.50 18.95 -14.01
CA ARG A 16 -4.62 19.55 -12.67
C ARG A 16 -3.55 19.05 -11.70
N GLY A 17 -2.71 18.09 -12.09
CA GLY A 17 -1.68 17.50 -11.23
C GLY A 17 -2.25 16.71 -10.05
N LEU A 18 -3.40 16.05 -10.23
CA LEU A 18 -3.97 15.20 -9.20
C LEU A 18 -3.16 13.90 -9.07
N SER A 19 -2.99 13.42 -7.83
CA SER A 19 -2.10 12.29 -7.51
C SER A 19 -2.77 11.23 -6.62
N GLY A 20 -2.09 10.09 -6.48
CA GLY A 20 -2.49 8.98 -5.61
C GLY A 20 -3.89 8.43 -5.95
N PRO A 21 -4.80 8.31 -4.98
CA PRO A 21 -6.09 7.66 -5.19
C PRO A 21 -7.03 8.44 -6.13
N MET A 22 -6.83 9.75 -6.30
CA MET A 22 -7.59 10.53 -7.30
C MET A 22 -7.24 10.08 -8.72
N LEU A 23 -5.95 9.88 -8.96
CA LEU A 23 -5.40 9.48 -10.24
C LEU A 23 -5.74 8.01 -10.56
N ARG A 24 -5.59 7.13 -9.55
CA ARG A 24 -5.92 5.71 -9.67
C ARG A 24 -7.41 5.45 -9.84
N ALA A 25 -8.28 6.24 -9.21
CA ALA A 25 -9.72 6.11 -9.38
C ALA A 25 -10.22 6.53 -10.77
N SER A 26 -9.39 7.21 -11.55
CA SER A 26 -9.73 7.74 -12.87
C SER A 26 -9.16 6.87 -14.01
N GLY A 27 -8.60 5.70 -13.72
CA GLY A 27 -8.13 4.73 -14.71
C GLY A 27 -6.62 4.69 -14.94
N ILE A 28 -5.82 5.44 -14.18
CA ILE A 28 -4.36 5.45 -14.32
C ILE A 28 -3.73 4.59 -13.22
N GLN A 29 -3.17 3.44 -13.60
CA GLN A 29 -2.48 2.51 -12.69
C GLN A 29 -1.06 3.00 -12.38
N TRP A 30 -0.96 4.01 -11.51
CA TRP A 30 0.32 4.57 -11.10
C TRP A 30 0.43 4.64 -9.58
N ASP A 31 1.55 4.15 -9.06
CA ASP A 31 1.95 4.25 -7.66
C ASP A 31 3.47 4.46 -7.59
N LEU A 32 3.95 5.17 -6.57
CA LEU A 32 5.37 5.50 -6.39
C LEU A 32 6.10 4.50 -5.48
N ARG A 33 5.37 3.63 -4.77
CA ARG A 33 5.96 2.65 -3.86
C ARG A 33 6.75 1.61 -4.65
N GLN A 34 7.90 1.25 -4.11
CA GLN A 34 8.88 0.35 -4.72
C GLN A 34 8.46 -1.13 -4.56
N GLU A 35 8.84 -2.00 -5.50
CA GLU A 35 8.41 -3.41 -5.63
C GLU A 35 9.03 -4.38 -4.60
N GLU A 36 9.39 -3.92 -3.40
CA GLU A 36 9.99 -4.78 -2.37
C GLU A 36 9.01 -5.79 -1.74
N PHE A 37 7.72 -5.61 -1.97
CA PHE A 37 6.64 -6.43 -1.42
C PHE A 37 5.67 -6.85 -2.53
N ASP A 38 5.01 -7.99 -2.34
CA ASP A 38 3.98 -8.49 -3.24
C ASP A 38 2.63 -7.83 -2.90
N TRP A 39 2.25 -6.81 -3.67
CA TRP A 39 0.98 -6.11 -3.50
C TRP A 39 0.48 -5.55 -4.83
N GLU A 40 -0.84 -5.36 -4.92
CA GLU A 40 -1.48 -4.90 -6.16
C GLU A 40 -1.93 -3.44 -6.08
N VAL A 41 -1.62 -2.67 -7.14
CA VAL A 41 -2.09 -1.29 -7.27
C VAL A 41 -3.61 -1.27 -7.45
N GLN A 42 -4.31 -0.71 -6.48
CA GLN A 42 -5.77 -0.59 -6.53
C GLN A 42 -6.20 0.59 -7.40
N TRP A 43 -7.03 0.32 -8.40
CA TRP A 43 -7.47 1.33 -9.36
C TRP A 43 -8.93 1.10 -9.75
N GLN A 44 -9.55 2.14 -10.32
CA GLN A 44 -10.92 2.13 -10.81
C GLN A 44 -10.98 2.99 -12.07
N LYS A 45 -12.04 2.88 -12.88
CA LYS A 45 -12.14 3.58 -14.17
C LYS A 45 -13.11 4.77 -14.14
N GLU A 46 -14.02 4.78 -13.18
CA GLU A 46 -15.21 5.62 -13.18
C GLU A 46 -14.92 7.07 -12.81
N GLY A 47 -13.81 7.35 -12.11
CA GLY A 47 -13.38 8.71 -11.76
C GLY A 47 -14.27 9.43 -10.75
N ASP A 48 -15.34 8.78 -10.27
CA ASP A 48 -16.34 9.35 -9.37
C ASP A 48 -15.95 9.20 -7.89
N SER A 49 -16.79 9.73 -7.00
CA SER A 49 -16.54 9.64 -5.56
C SER A 49 -16.61 8.20 -5.02
N LEU A 50 -17.37 7.32 -5.68
CA LEU A 50 -17.45 5.91 -5.30
C LEU A 50 -16.17 5.16 -5.67
N ALA A 51 -15.65 5.34 -6.88
CA ALA A 51 -14.37 4.80 -7.34
C ALA A 51 -13.24 5.19 -6.38
N ARG A 52 -13.20 6.46 -5.98
CA ARG A 52 -12.24 6.96 -4.99
C ARG A 52 -12.38 6.33 -3.60
N TYR A 53 -13.59 5.96 -3.22
CA TYR A 53 -13.84 5.25 -1.98
C TYR A 53 -13.33 3.80 -2.09
N LEU A 54 -13.68 3.11 -3.17
CA LEU A 54 -13.27 1.72 -3.42
C LEU A 54 -11.75 1.57 -3.49
N VAL A 55 -11.06 2.47 -4.20
CA VAL A 55 -9.58 2.50 -4.23
C VAL A 55 -8.99 2.58 -2.83
N ARG A 56 -9.50 3.49 -1.97
CA ARG A 56 -8.97 3.64 -0.59
C ARG A 56 -9.22 2.41 0.27
N ILE A 57 -10.39 1.78 0.15
CA ILE A 57 -10.70 0.55 0.87
C ILE A 57 -9.77 -0.58 0.43
N GLY A 58 -9.56 -0.73 -0.88
CA GLY A 58 -8.58 -1.68 -1.40
C GLY A 58 -7.16 -1.39 -0.87
N GLU A 59 -6.74 -0.13 -0.88
CA GLU A 59 -5.41 0.28 -0.37
C GLU A 59 -5.22 -0.06 1.11
N MET A 60 -6.26 0.05 1.93
CA MET A 60 -6.21 -0.38 3.34
C MET A 60 -5.96 -1.89 3.47
N VAL A 61 -6.58 -2.70 2.61
CA VAL A 61 -6.38 -4.16 2.59
C VAL A 61 -4.97 -4.51 2.15
N GLU A 62 -4.48 -3.88 1.07
CA GLU A 62 -3.10 -4.09 0.59
C GLU A 62 -2.07 -3.60 1.61
N SER A 63 -2.37 -2.52 2.35
CA SER A 63 -1.50 -2.06 3.43
C SER A 63 -1.33 -3.12 4.53
N ILE A 64 -2.39 -3.86 4.87
CA ILE A 64 -2.30 -4.96 5.85
C ILE A 64 -1.40 -6.09 5.31
N LYS A 65 -1.53 -6.45 4.03
CA LYS A 65 -0.66 -7.46 3.40
C LYS A 65 0.82 -7.06 3.44
N ILE A 66 1.12 -5.81 3.11
CA ILE A 66 2.50 -5.27 3.17
C ILE A 66 3.03 -5.35 4.61
N ILE A 67 2.24 -4.96 5.61
CA ILE A 67 2.65 -5.04 7.02
C ILE A 67 2.95 -6.48 7.42
N GLN A 68 2.14 -7.46 7.01
CA GLN A 68 2.38 -8.87 7.30
C GLN A 68 3.67 -9.38 6.66
N GLN A 69 3.92 -9.07 5.38
CA GLN A 69 5.16 -9.44 4.71
C GLN A 69 6.39 -8.79 5.36
N ALA A 70 6.29 -7.52 5.75
CA ALA A 70 7.36 -6.81 6.44
C ALA A 70 7.68 -7.43 7.81
N LEU A 71 6.66 -7.88 8.55
CA LEU A 71 6.84 -8.57 9.83
C LEU A 71 7.55 -9.93 9.66
N GLU A 72 7.25 -10.66 8.59
CA GLU A 72 7.92 -11.93 8.27
C GLU A 72 9.38 -11.72 7.82
N GLY A 73 9.64 -10.64 7.08
CA GLY A 73 10.97 -10.27 6.58
C GLY A 73 11.88 -9.59 7.61
N LEU A 74 11.42 -9.36 8.85
CA LEU A 74 12.12 -8.53 9.81
C LEU A 74 13.38 -9.24 10.36
N PRO A 75 14.61 -8.73 10.09
CA PRO A 75 15.83 -9.39 10.54
C PRO A 75 15.94 -9.32 12.06
N GLY A 76 16.11 -10.48 12.70
CA GLY A 76 16.17 -10.58 14.16
C GLY A 76 14.82 -10.86 14.83
N GLY A 77 13.70 -10.72 14.13
CA GLY A 77 12.35 -10.96 14.66
C GLY A 77 11.92 -9.94 15.72
N PRO A 78 10.97 -10.29 16.61
CA PRO A 78 10.49 -9.40 17.66
C PRO A 78 11.62 -8.90 18.56
N TYR A 79 11.57 -7.62 18.94
CA TYR A 79 12.62 -7.00 19.75
C TYR A 79 12.84 -7.70 21.10
N GLU A 80 11.77 -8.17 21.75
CA GLU A 80 11.85 -8.90 23.03
C GLU A 80 12.69 -10.18 22.96
N ASN A 81 12.82 -10.79 21.77
CA ASN A 81 13.64 -11.98 21.55
C ASN A 81 15.11 -11.66 21.26
N LEU A 82 15.48 -10.38 21.11
CA LEU A 82 16.88 -9.99 20.85
C LEU A 82 17.78 -10.29 22.03
N GLU A 83 17.32 -10.07 23.27
CA GLU A 83 18.14 -10.35 24.45
C GLU A 83 18.40 -11.85 24.61
N ILE A 84 17.37 -12.70 24.42
CA ILE A 84 17.52 -14.17 24.45
C ILE A 84 18.55 -14.63 23.41
N ARG A 85 18.51 -14.06 22.19
CA ARG A 85 19.47 -14.37 21.13
C ARG A 85 20.88 -13.84 21.37
N TYR A 86 21.05 -12.73 22.08
CA TYR A 86 22.38 -12.26 22.51
C TYR A 86 23.02 -13.26 23.47
N PHE A 87 22.25 -13.78 24.43
CA PHE A 87 22.72 -14.81 25.36
C PHE A 87 23.00 -16.15 24.69
N ASP A 88 22.22 -16.54 23.67
CA ASP A 88 22.48 -17.77 22.91
C ASP A 88 23.72 -17.64 22.01
N ARG A 89 24.00 -16.43 21.48
CA ARG A 89 25.21 -16.16 20.67
C ARG A 89 26.49 -16.13 21.50
N GLU A 90 26.41 -15.80 22.79
CA GLU A 90 27.53 -15.94 23.75
C GLU A 90 27.76 -17.39 24.21
N LYS A 91 26.79 -18.29 23.98
CA LYS A 91 26.86 -19.71 24.37
C LYS A 91 27.34 -20.66 23.28
N GLU A 92 27.52 -20.20 22.05
CA GLU A 92 28.28 -20.93 21.03
C GLU A 92 29.74 -20.43 21.04
N PRO A 93 30.64 -21.02 21.87
CA PRO A 93 32.06 -20.88 21.62
C PRO A 93 32.41 -21.66 20.36
N GLU A 94 33.49 -21.24 19.69
CA GLU A 94 34.13 -21.93 18.55
C GLU A 94 34.19 -23.47 18.68
#